data_AF-A0A497SD08-F1
#
_entry.id   AF-A0A497SD08-F1
#
_cell.length_a   1.000
_cell.length_b   1.000
_cell.length_c   1.000
_cell.angle_alpha   90.00
_cell.angle_beta   90.00
_cell.angle_gamma   90.00
#
_symmetry.space_group_name_H-M   'P 1'
#
loop_
_entity.id
_entity.type
_entity.pdbx_description
1 polymer ?
#
loop_
_entity_poly.entity_id
_entity_poly.type
_entity_poly.pdbx_seq_one_letter_code
_entity_poly.pdbx_strand_id
1 'polypeptide(L)' 'CTKLFPGASMMECEQYEMFGIKFKGHPLLQRLLFADTTPETPLRRGKE' A
#
# COMPACT_ATOMS: atom_id res chain seq x y z
N CYS A 1 -6.85 -9.65 1.52
CA CYS A 1 -7.35 -10.21 2.80
C CYS A 1 -8.54 -9.43 3.38
N THR A 2 -9.00 -8.40 2.68
CA THR A 2 -10.20 -7.57 2.90
C THR A 2 -11.53 -8.29 3.06
N LYS A 3 -11.69 -9.53 2.58
CA LYS A 3 -12.92 -10.32 2.74
C LYS A 3 -13.13 -10.89 4.15
N LEU A 4 -12.04 -11.07 4.91
CA LEU A 4 -12.06 -11.62 6.26
C LEU A 4 -12.09 -10.51 7.32
N PHE A 5 -11.34 -9.44 7.07
CA PHE A 5 -11.26 -8.28 7.94
C PHE A 5 -11.51 -7.01 7.12
N PRO A 6 -12.71 -6.41 7.20
CA PRO A 6 -13.03 -5.23 6.40
C PRO A 6 -12.15 -4.02 6.76
N GLY A 7 -11.69 -3.92 8.01
CA GLY A 7 -10.75 -2.88 8.45
C GLY A 7 -9.32 -3.02 7.91
N ALA A 8 -8.98 -4.15 7.29
CA ALA A 8 -7.64 -4.35 6.72
C ALA A 8 -7.39 -3.55 5.44
N SER A 9 -8.44 -2.97 4.83
CA SER A 9 -8.30 -2.24 3.56
C SER A 9 -7.33 -1.06 3.65
N MET A 10 -7.38 -0.29 4.75
CA MET A 10 -6.49 0.86 4.94
C MET A 10 -5.03 0.45 5.15
N MET A 11 -4.80 -0.63 5.90
CA MET A 11 -3.47 -1.20 6.13
C MET A 11 -2.89 -1.80 4.84
N GLU A 12 -3.71 -2.46 4.02
CA GLU A 12 -3.29 -2.98 2.70
C GLU A 12 -2.90 -1.82 1.75
N CYS A 13 -3.58 -0.67 1.81
CA CYS A 13 -3.22 0.52 1.04
C CYS A 13 -1.95 1.23 1.56
N GLU A 14 -1.80 1.37 2.88
CA GLU A 14 -0.59 1.92 3.50
C GLU A 14 0.65 1.12 3.11
N GLN A 15 0.58 -0.20 3.22
CA GLN A 15 1.70 -1.09 2.91
C GLN A 15 2.03 -1.09 1.41
N TYR A 16 1.02 -0.93 0.55
CA TYR A 16 1.23 -0.73 -0.89
C TYR A 16 2.00 0.55 -1.18
N GLU A 17 1.70 1.64 -0.48
CA GLU A 17 2.35 2.93 -0.68
C GLU A 17 3.75 2.99 -0.04
N MET A 18 3.96 2.36 1.12
CA MET A 18 5.25 2.36 1.82
C MET A 18 6.28 1.41 1.20
N PHE A 19 5.83 0.24 0.75
CA PHE A 19 6.71 -0.86 0.33
C PHE A 19 6.45 -1.36 -1.10
N GLY A 20 5.38 -0.93 -1.77
CA GLY A 20 5.05 -1.35 -3.14
C GLY A 20 4.39 -2.73 -3.22
N ILE A 21 3.86 -3.25 -2.11
CA ILE A 21 3.34 -4.62 -2.02
C ILE A 21 1.94 -4.71 -2.63
N LYS A 22 1.78 -5.46 -3.73
CA LYS A 22 0.50 -5.66 -4.41
C LYS A 22 -0.30 -6.80 -3.79
N PHE A 23 -1.45 -6.49 -3.20
CA PHE A 23 -2.37 -7.48 -2.64
C PHE A 23 -3.36 -8.00 -3.69
N LYS A 24 -3.32 -9.31 -3.99
CA LYS A 24 -4.30 -9.95 -4.89
C LYS A 24 -5.66 -10.06 -4.19
N GLY A 25 -6.70 -9.49 -4.79
CA GLY A 25 -8.07 -9.54 -4.29
C GLY A 25 -8.51 -8.35 -3.42
N HIS A 26 -7.71 -7.28 -3.36
CA HIS A 26 -8.14 -6.01 -2.78
C HIS A 26 -8.98 -5.22 -3.80
N PRO A 27 -10.20 -4.76 -3.47
CA PRO A 27 -11.09 -4.10 -4.44
C PRO A 27 -10.59 -2.72 -4.90
N LEU A 28 -9.89 -1.96 -4.05
CA LEU A 28 -9.40 -0.60 -4.34
C LEU A 28 -8.01 -0.36 -3.78
N LEU A 29 -6.99 -0.97 -4.39
CA LEU A 29 -5.60 -0.74 -3.98
C LEU A 29 -5.09 0.56 -4.63
N GLN A 30 -5.03 1.64 -3.87
CA GLN A 30 -4.62 2.96 -4.34
C GLN A 30 -3.76 3.69 -3.30
N ARG A 31 -3.01 4.70 -3.78
CA ARG A 31 -2.25 5.62 -2.93
C ARG A 31 -3.22 6.55 -2.20
N LEU A 32 -3.06 6.75 -0.89
CA LEU A 32 -4.00 7.49 -0.05
C LEU A 32 -3.31 8.41 0.98
N LEU A 33 -2.10 8.10 1.44
CA LEU A 33 -1.50 8.80 2.60
C LEU A 33 -0.49 9.87 2.18
N PHE A 34 0.24 9.67 1.08
CA PHE A 34 1.24 10.61 0.61
C PHE A 34 0.82 11.38 -0.65
N ALA A 35 1.36 12.60 -0.81
CA ALA A 35 1.24 13.39 -2.03
C ALA A 35 1.99 12.74 -3.20
N ASP A 36 1.52 12.97 -4.43
CA ASP A 36 2.09 12.40 -5.68
C ASP A 36 3.60 12.64 -5.85
N THR A 37 4.16 13.63 -5.16
CA THR A 37 5.59 13.99 -5.19
C THR A 37 6.48 13.05 -4.38
N THR A 38 5.92 12.18 -3.53
CA THR A 38 6.70 11.23 -2.74
C THR A 38 7.11 10.01 -3.56
N PRO A 39 8.34 9.50 -3.35
CA PRO A 39 8.79 8.29 -4.02
C PRO A 39 7.85 7.13 -3.71
N GLU A 40 7.59 6.32 -4.73
CA GLU A 40 6.63 5.21 -4.75
C GLU A 40 6.87 4.10 -3.71
N THR A 41 8.04 4.04 -3.06
CA THR A 41 8.34 3.09 -1.96
C THR A 41 9.41 3.66 -1.01
N PRO A 42 9.08 4.61 -0.12
CA PRO A 42 10.08 5.31 0.69
C PRO A 42 10.77 4.40 1.72
N LEU A 43 10.10 3.34 2.21
CA LEU A 43 10.63 2.46 3.25
C LEU A 43 11.26 1.17 2.70
N ARG A 44 11.32 1.01 1.38
CA ARG A 44 11.98 -0.15 0.77
C ARG A 44 13.50 0.00 0.86
N ARG A 45 14.11 -0.72 1.79
CA ARG A 45 15.58 -0.78 1.94
C ARG A 45 16.18 -1.49 0.71
N GLY A 46 17.15 -0.85 0.04
CA GLY A 46 17.83 -1.40 -1.15
C GLY A 46 17.47 -0.71 -2.48
N LYS A 47 17.38 0.62 -2.51
CA LYS A 47 17.64 1.39 -3.74
C LYS A 47 19.08 1.91 -3.68
N GLU A 48 20.02 0.95 -3.64
CA GLU A 48 21.44 1.08 -3.96
C GLU A 48 21.81 -0.11 -4.83
#